data_AF-A0A957NDR9-F1
#
_entry.id   AF-A0A957NDR9-F1
#
_cell.length_a   1.000
_cell.length_b   1.000
_cell.length_c   1.000
_cell.angle_alpha   90.00
_cell.angle_beta   90.00
_cell.angle_gamma   90.00
#
_symmetry.space_group_name_H-M   'P 1'
#
loop_
_entity.id
_entity.type
_entity.pdbx_description
1 polymer ?
#
loop_
_entity_poly.entity_id
_entity_poly.type
_entity_poly.pdbx_seq_one_letter_code
_entity_poly.pdbx_strand_id
1 'polypeptide(L)'
;MIRHRTVLLTPLLLVALLLAACSNGAGDANATPDSAATTSESSGPTSDNAVLGNEATVATPAPNVESTTASDEPAAPTTLPTTEATTPTQTLGPEAGRISFMGPINQQGTFQVFVGNSDGTGLRQPSTGFVESYFPTLSPDGSRIAFTAPSPEGDVEIYVADVESGEATNLTNQVGQDQQPLWSPDGNSIAFVSVREGGDTDIWLMGADGSEPRRLARLPGTELLGSWSPDGSEIVYAAQSELGQTLFIVNVESGESRPLTEGVGRNDGAPAWNPNGELIVFYSSPDGVAPPSLYTIRPDGSEETQLTNSGLPSVFPTWSPDGRRLAYTEVQLSGEWRLLARELESETTYGFTDVTGAITSWRDAPPLADAGLTQGPKTSGIEVDPAVLEAAYKKGDPNAPVKFIEFSDYQCPFCQRWYTDTLPQLEPYIEDGTVQLIFIDLPLANHPQAPAAAVAARCAGELGGDDGYWAMHNALFEGLSRWSGNETPAPIFAELATGIGVDGAALQRCVEEDRYGAEVRAGLQEATRLGIGSTPSFVVNGNLVVGALPIDSFTPYFPQ
;
A
#
# COMPACT_ATOMS: atom_id res chain seq x y z
N MET A 1 -5.18 -8.61 -52.88
CA MET A 1 -4.77 -9.17 -51.58
C MET A 1 -3.77 -8.23 -50.94
N ILE A 2 -4.27 -7.27 -50.16
CA ILE A 2 -3.44 -6.35 -49.38
C ILE A 2 -3.38 -6.94 -47.96
N ARG A 3 -2.19 -7.21 -47.46
CA ARG A 3 -2.01 -7.63 -46.06
C ARG A 3 -1.97 -6.38 -45.20
N HIS A 4 -3.02 -6.14 -44.40
CA HIS A 4 -2.89 -5.22 -43.27
C HIS A 4 -1.86 -5.79 -42.29
N ARG A 5 -0.84 -5.00 -41.98
CA ARG A 5 -0.03 -5.19 -40.77
C ARG A 5 -0.76 -4.47 -39.66
N THR A 6 -1.48 -5.20 -38.82
CA THR A 6 -1.99 -4.67 -37.55
C THR A 6 -0.77 -4.37 -36.68
N VAL A 7 -0.50 -3.08 -36.46
CA VAL A 7 0.48 -2.66 -35.45
C VAL A 7 -0.27 -2.65 -34.13
N LEU A 8 -0.08 -3.70 -33.33
CA LEU A 8 -0.47 -3.71 -31.92
C LEU A 8 0.45 -2.74 -31.17
N LEU A 9 0.05 -1.47 -31.12
CA LEU A 9 0.51 -0.52 -30.11
C LEU A 9 -0.26 -0.84 -28.83
N THR A 10 0.38 -1.56 -27.93
CA THR A 10 -0.21 -1.91 -26.63
C THR A 10 -0.37 -0.67 -25.73
N PRO A 11 -1.34 -0.66 -24.80
CA PRO A 11 -1.53 0.43 -23.82
C PRO A 11 -0.29 0.69 -22.94
N LEU A 12 0.68 -0.24 -22.95
CA LEU A 12 2.03 -0.01 -22.42
C LEU A 12 2.70 1.28 -22.93
N LEU A 13 2.38 1.84 -24.10
CA LEU A 13 3.10 3.04 -24.57
C LEU A 13 2.77 4.29 -23.72
N LEU A 14 1.51 4.48 -23.30
CA LEU A 14 1.12 5.62 -22.46
C LEU A 14 1.57 5.42 -20.99
N VAL A 15 1.48 4.17 -20.51
CA VAL A 15 2.07 3.77 -19.22
C VAL A 15 3.59 3.97 -19.24
N ALA A 16 4.26 3.65 -20.35
CA ALA A 16 5.69 3.88 -20.54
C ALA A 16 6.04 5.38 -20.67
N LEU A 17 5.15 6.23 -21.19
CA LEU A 17 5.34 7.69 -21.16
C LEU A 17 5.27 8.24 -19.73
N LEU A 18 4.29 7.80 -18.94
CA LEU A 18 4.20 8.11 -17.51
C LEU A 18 5.43 7.59 -16.72
N LEU A 19 5.96 6.41 -17.08
CA LEU A 19 7.17 5.83 -16.46
C LEU A 19 8.49 6.42 -17.00
N ALA A 20 8.52 6.94 -18.24
CA ALA A 20 9.71 7.49 -18.88
C ALA A 20 10.19 8.81 -18.24
N ALA A 21 9.32 9.48 -17.48
CA ALA A 21 9.69 10.60 -16.60
C ALA A 21 10.82 10.25 -15.60
N CYS A 22 11.14 8.97 -15.41
CA CYS A 22 12.20 8.50 -14.51
C CYS A 22 13.48 7.96 -15.19
N SER A 23 13.58 7.89 -16.53
CA SER A 23 14.63 7.09 -17.20
C SER A 23 15.82 7.85 -17.82
N ASN A 24 15.81 9.19 -17.83
CA ASN A 24 16.94 9.99 -18.34
C ASN A 24 18.10 10.08 -17.32
N GLY A 25 18.76 8.94 -17.07
CA GLY A 25 19.81 8.83 -16.05
C GLY A 25 20.94 7.82 -16.31
N ALA A 26 21.00 7.18 -17.49
CA ALA A 26 22.10 6.28 -17.85
C ALA A 26 22.34 6.22 -19.37
N GLY A 27 23.36 6.93 -19.85
CA GLY A 27 23.71 6.99 -21.28
C GLY A 27 25.18 7.35 -21.53
N ASP A 28 26.02 6.33 -21.63
CA ASP A 28 27.39 6.28 -22.15
C ASP A 28 28.11 7.60 -22.53
N ALA A 29 28.90 8.13 -21.58
CA ALA A 29 29.94 9.12 -21.87
C ALA A 29 31.27 8.43 -22.24
N ASN A 30 31.51 8.14 -23.52
CA ASN A 30 32.82 7.67 -23.98
C ASN A 30 33.25 8.24 -25.36
N ALA A 31 33.49 9.55 -25.41
CA ALA A 31 34.29 10.20 -26.46
C ALA A 31 34.86 11.55 -25.99
N THR A 32 36.16 11.60 -25.70
CA THR A 32 36.99 12.81 -25.86
C THR A 32 37.37 12.93 -27.35
N PRO A 33 37.68 14.11 -27.93
CA PRO A 33 38.44 15.26 -27.36
C PRO A 33 37.70 16.61 -27.58
N ASP A 34 38.25 17.82 -27.40
CA ASP A 34 39.63 18.28 -27.17
C ASP A 34 39.66 19.60 -26.37
N SER A 35 40.83 19.99 -25.89
CA SER A 35 41.04 21.16 -25.02
C SER A 35 41.15 22.50 -25.77
N ALA A 36 40.51 23.56 -25.22
CA ALA A 36 40.96 24.95 -25.39
C ALA A 36 40.49 25.81 -24.21
N ALA A 37 41.44 26.40 -23.47
CA ALA A 37 41.16 27.28 -22.35
C ALA A 37 40.96 28.74 -22.79
N THR A 38 40.16 29.52 -22.05
CA THR A 38 40.56 30.90 -21.74
C THR A 38 39.99 31.37 -20.40
N THR A 39 40.87 31.97 -19.60
CA THR A 39 40.58 32.59 -18.31
C THR A 39 40.03 34.01 -18.46
N SER A 40 39.17 34.44 -17.53
CA SER A 40 39.26 35.79 -16.98
C SER A 40 38.61 35.88 -15.61
N GLU A 41 39.34 36.45 -14.66
CA GLU A 41 38.90 36.78 -13.31
C GLU A 41 38.01 38.04 -13.32
N SER A 42 37.18 38.25 -12.28
CA SER A 42 37.47 39.33 -11.31
C SER A 42 36.39 39.52 -10.23
N SER A 43 36.89 39.80 -9.02
CA SER A 43 36.33 40.72 -8.00
C SER A 43 34.85 40.61 -7.56
N GLY A 44 34.66 40.18 -6.31
CA GLY A 44 33.72 40.87 -5.39
C GLY A 44 34.26 42.26 -4.99
N PRO A 45 33.68 43.01 -4.02
CA PRO A 45 33.57 42.49 -2.64
C PRO A 45 32.44 43.09 -1.74
N THR A 46 32.28 42.54 -0.51
CA THR A 46 31.85 43.25 0.76
C THR A 46 30.46 43.95 0.79
N SER A 47 29.79 44.34 1.89
CA SER A 47 29.94 44.37 3.38
C SER A 47 28.56 44.80 3.97
N ASP A 48 28.14 44.64 5.23
CA ASP A 48 28.82 44.18 6.46
C ASP A 48 27.83 43.58 7.50
N ASN A 49 28.28 43.39 8.74
CA ASN A 49 27.55 42.96 9.95
C ASN A 49 26.57 44.00 10.53
N ALA A 50 25.58 43.52 11.32
CA ALA A 50 25.22 44.14 12.60
C ALA A 50 24.52 43.15 13.55
N VAL A 51 24.96 43.14 14.82
CA VAL A 51 24.45 42.29 15.92
C VAL A 51 23.59 43.13 16.87
N LEU A 52 22.47 42.57 17.36
CA LEU A 52 21.91 42.87 18.69
C LEU A 52 21.33 41.58 19.29
N GLY A 53 21.43 41.42 20.61
CA GLY A 53 20.99 40.22 21.35
C GLY A 53 20.32 40.55 22.68
N ASN A 54 20.29 39.54 23.57
CA ASN A 54 19.72 39.55 24.94
C ASN A 54 18.19 39.62 25.07
N GLU A 55 17.55 39.03 26.08
CA GLU A 55 17.86 37.86 26.95
C GLU A 55 16.55 37.44 27.66
N ALA A 56 16.47 36.25 28.26
CA ALA A 56 15.26 35.74 28.93
C ALA A 56 15.34 35.83 30.46
N THR A 57 14.18 35.92 31.17
CA THR A 57 13.96 35.27 32.50
C THR A 57 12.50 35.37 33.03
N VAL A 58 11.80 34.23 33.09
CA VAL A 58 11.24 33.52 34.27
C VAL A 58 10.48 34.24 35.43
N ALA A 59 9.28 33.70 35.73
CA ALA A 59 8.56 33.50 37.02
C ALA A 59 7.53 34.50 37.64
N THR A 60 6.52 33.85 38.24
CA THR A 60 5.30 34.28 39.00
C THR A 60 5.56 34.54 40.50
N PRO A 61 4.66 35.20 41.28
CA PRO A 61 3.52 34.50 41.96
C PRO A 61 2.24 35.34 42.29
N ALA A 62 1.21 34.68 42.83
CA ALA A 62 -0.01 35.25 43.46
C ALA A 62 0.16 35.37 45.01
N PRO A 63 -0.77 35.90 45.85
CA PRO A 63 -2.14 35.35 46.09
C PRO A 63 -3.24 36.36 46.56
N ASN A 64 -4.48 35.89 46.84
CA ASN A 64 -5.15 36.11 48.14
C ASN A 64 -6.39 35.19 48.37
N VAL A 65 -6.82 35.03 49.63
CA VAL A 65 -7.90 34.12 50.09
C VAL A 65 -8.82 34.83 51.10
N GLU A 66 -10.10 34.47 51.17
CA GLU A 66 -10.98 34.75 52.31
C GLU A 66 -11.81 33.50 52.70
N SER A 67 -12.25 33.37 53.96
CA SER A 67 -12.73 32.11 54.54
C SER A 67 -14.05 32.22 55.30
N THR A 68 -14.82 31.12 55.35
CA THR A 68 -15.82 30.84 56.40
C THR A 68 -15.89 29.35 56.72
N THR A 69 -16.27 29.04 57.96
CA THR A 69 -16.10 27.74 58.66
C THR A 69 -17.35 26.85 58.67
N ALA A 70 -17.17 25.51 58.63
CA ALA A 70 -18.17 24.56 59.15
C ALA A 70 -17.57 23.21 59.62
N SER A 71 -18.15 22.73 60.73
CA SER A 71 -17.95 21.56 61.59
C SER A 71 -17.69 20.15 60.99
N ASP A 72 -17.10 19.28 61.83
CA ASP A 72 -16.90 17.83 61.64
C ASP A 72 -18.18 16.98 61.55
N GLU A 73 -18.22 16.01 60.61
CA GLU A 73 -18.69 14.62 60.79
C GLU A 73 -18.13 13.72 59.65
N PRO A 74 -17.67 12.48 59.89
CA PRO A 74 -16.95 11.70 58.86
C PRO A 74 -17.89 10.97 57.88
N ALA A 75 -17.93 11.45 56.63
CA ALA A 75 -18.56 10.73 55.52
C ALA A 75 -17.64 9.64 54.92
N ALA A 76 -18.26 8.58 54.38
CA ALA A 76 -17.59 7.45 53.72
C ALA A 76 -16.68 7.88 52.55
N PRO A 77 -15.66 7.08 52.18
CA PRO A 77 -14.70 7.44 51.13
C PRO A 77 -15.42 7.65 49.79
N THR A 78 -15.58 8.92 49.43
CA THR A 78 -16.10 9.33 48.12
C THR A 78 -14.93 9.25 47.14
N THR A 79 -15.00 8.32 46.20
CA THR A 79 -14.02 8.22 45.11
C THR A 79 -14.01 9.52 44.33
N LEU A 80 -12.81 10.11 44.18
CA LEU A 80 -12.60 11.20 43.22
C LEU A 80 -13.06 10.73 41.82
N PRO A 81 -13.71 11.59 41.01
CA PRO A 81 -13.93 11.27 39.61
C PRO A 81 -12.57 11.26 38.91
N THR A 82 -12.00 10.06 38.74
CA THR A 82 -10.92 9.85 37.77
C THR A 82 -11.46 10.32 36.44
N THR A 83 -10.93 11.45 35.96
CA THR A 83 -11.19 11.88 34.60
C THR A 83 -10.42 10.90 33.72
N GLU A 84 -11.08 9.82 33.31
CA GLU A 84 -10.54 8.98 32.26
C GLU A 84 -10.26 9.89 31.07
N ALA A 85 -8.98 9.97 30.71
CA ALA A 85 -8.60 10.46 29.40
C ALA A 85 -9.15 9.43 28.41
N THR A 86 -10.39 9.64 27.98
CA THR A 86 -10.98 8.92 26.87
C THR A 86 -10.13 9.25 25.65
N THR A 87 -9.11 8.43 25.39
CA THR A 87 -8.56 8.28 24.05
C THR A 87 -9.77 8.15 23.14
N PRO A 88 -9.96 9.04 22.16
CA PRO A 88 -11.10 8.93 21.28
C PRO A 88 -10.91 7.64 20.49
N THR A 89 -11.64 6.60 20.87
CA THR A 89 -11.88 5.44 20.03
C THR A 89 -12.58 5.99 18.80
N GLN A 90 -11.80 6.28 17.75
CA GLN A 90 -12.32 6.38 16.41
C GLN A 90 -12.78 4.97 16.03
N THR A 91 -13.99 4.60 16.47
CA THR A 91 -14.88 3.83 15.62
C THR A 91 -14.95 4.60 14.31
N LEU A 92 -14.21 4.12 13.31
CA LEU A 92 -14.45 4.50 11.91
C LEU A 92 -15.96 4.37 11.69
N GLY A 93 -16.56 5.44 11.17
CA GLY A 93 -17.99 5.45 10.88
C GLY A 93 -18.36 4.38 9.85
N PRO A 94 -19.66 4.10 9.64
CA PRO A 94 -20.13 3.02 8.76
C PRO A 94 -19.83 3.20 7.27
N GLU A 95 -18.97 4.14 6.88
CA GLU A 95 -18.54 4.40 5.51
C GLU A 95 -17.00 4.43 5.44
N ALA A 96 -16.39 3.25 5.37
CA ALA A 96 -15.05 3.15 4.80
C ALA A 96 -15.15 3.55 3.31
N GLY A 97 -14.54 4.67 2.95
CA GLY A 97 -14.57 5.17 1.57
C GLY A 97 -13.97 4.14 0.61
N ARG A 98 -14.46 4.06 -0.63
CA ARG A 98 -13.93 3.11 -1.62
C ARG A 98 -12.68 3.68 -2.30
N ILE A 99 -11.74 2.81 -2.60
CA ILE A 99 -10.54 3.08 -3.40
C ILE A 99 -10.55 2.22 -4.66
N SER A 100 -9.99 2.73 -5.75
CA SER A 100 -9.76 1.96 -6.98
C SER A 100 -8.31 2.06 -7.42
N PHE A 101 -7.74 0.95 -7.89
CA PHE A 101 -6.33 0.86 -8.26
C PHE A 101 -6.08 -0.21 -9.32
N MET A 102 -4.90 -0.17 -9.96
CA MET A 102 -4.42 -1.24 -10.84
C MET A 102 -3.51 -2.17 -10.05
N GLY A 103 -3.65 -3.48 -10.24
CA GLY A 103 -2.80 -4.49 -9.60
C GLY A 103 -2.51 -5.67 -10.53
N PRO A 104 -1.39 -6.39 -10.34
CA PRO A 104 -1.11 -7.60 -11.09
C PRO A 104 -2.04 -8.75 -10.62
N ILE A 105 -2.70 -9.43 -11.56
CA ILE A 105 -3.42 -10.69 -11.28
C ILE A 105 -2.52 -11.92 -11.35
N ASN A 106 -1.26 -11.81 -11.76
CA ASN A 106 -0.32 -12.92 -11.82
C ASN A 106 1.14 -12.48 -11.73
N GLN A 107 2.06 -13.42 -11.49
CA GLN A 107 3.50 -13.15 -11.45
C GLN A 107 4.10 -12.79 -12.82
N GLN A 108 3.36 -12.94 -13.91
CA GLN A 108 3.78 -12.52 -15.25
C GLN A 108 3.49 -11.03 -15.52
N GLY A 109 2.85 -10.31 -14.58
CA GLY A 109 2.62 -8.88 -14.67
C GLY A 109 1.38 -8.46 -15.48
N THR A 110 0.40 -9.34 -15.69
CA THR A 110 -0.90 -8.95 -16.28
C THR A 110 -1.65 -8.07 -15.29
N PHE A 111 -1.97 -6.82 -15.66
CA PHE A 111 -2.67 -5.87 -14.79
C PHE A 111 -4.18 -5.90 -14.97
N GLN A 112 -4.89 -5.71 -13.86
CA GLN A 112 -6.34 -5.51 -13.81
C GLN A 112 -6.68 -4.36 -12.86
N VAL A 113 -7.86 -3.80 -13.03
CA VAL A 113 -8.46 -2.87 -12.08
C VAL A 113 -9.10 -3.59 -10.91
N PHE A 114 -9.03 -2.97 -9.74
CA PHE A 114 -9.63 -3.42 -8.49
C PHE A 114 -10.39 -2.28 -7.82
N VAL A 115 -11.39 -2.65 -7.02
CA VAL A 115 -12.01 -1.78 -6.02
C VAL A 115 -11.90 -2.45 -4.66
N GLY A 116 -11.61 -1.68 -3.63
CA GLY A 116 -11.68 -2.10 -2.22
C GLY A 116 -12.14 -0.96 -1.33
N ASN A 117 -12.34 -1.26 -0.05
CA ASN A 117 -12.57 -0.25 0.98
C ASN A 117 -11.22 0.34 1.43
N SER A 118 -11.22 1.58 1.89
CA SER A 118 -10.02 2.31 2.36
C SER A 118 -9.40 1.73 3.63
N ASP A 119 -10.12 0.85 4.34
CA ASP A 119 -9.62 0.07 5.47
C ASP A 119 -8.90 -1.24 5.04
N GLY A 120 -8.79 -1.48 3.72
CA GLY A 120 -8.19 -2.68 3.15
C GLY A 120 -9.14 -3.87 2.99
N THR A 121 -10.41 -3.74 3.38
CA THR A 121 -11.42 -4.79 3.23
C THR A 121 -12.13 -4.73 1.87
N GLY A 122 -12.96 -5.74 1.57
CA GLY A 122 -13.88 -5.68 0.42
C GLY A 122 -13.22 -5.64 -0.97
N LEU A 123 -11.96 -6.08 -1.10
CA LEU A 123 -11.28 -6.16 -2.39
C LEU A 123 -12.06 -7.04 -3.37
N ARG A 124 -12.23 -6.54 -4.59
CA ARG A 124 -12.66 -7.32 -5.74
C ARG A 124 -12.15 -6.75 -7.06
N GLN A 125 -12.02 -7.62 -8.04
CA GLN A 125 -11.99 -7.24 -9.44
C GLN A 125 -13.43 -6.94 -9.88
N PRO A 126 -13.76 -5.71 -10.31
CA PRO A 126 -15.12 -5.30 -10.67
C PRO A 126 -15.53 -5.77 -12.06
N SER A 127 -14.65 -6.39 -12.86
CA SER A 127 -15.07 -7.20 -14.00
C SER A 127 -13.97 -8.16 -14.43
N THR A 128 -14.33 -9.42 -14.66
CA THR A 128 -13.40 -10.53 -14.94
C THR A 128 -13.32 -10.91 -16.43
N GLY A 129 -14.04 -10.20 -17.31
CA GLY A 129 -14.12 -10.49 -18.75
C GLY A 129 -12.94 -10.01 -19.60
N PHE A 130 -12.01 -9.24 -19.02
CA PHE A 130 -10.93 -8.57 -19.75
C PHE A 130 -9.59 -9.25 -19.56
N VAL A 131 -8.75 -9.29 -20.60
CA VAL A 131 -7.38 -9.83 -20.50
C VAL A 131 -6.50 -8.92 -19.65
N GLU A 132 -6.64 -7.61 -19.83
CA GLU A 132 -6.00 -6.54 -19.05
C GLU A 132 -6.98 -5.37 -18.88
N SER A 133 -6.84 -4.60 -17.80
CA SER A 133 -7.59 -3.36 -17.60
C SER A 133 -6.79 -2.31 -16.82
N TYR A 134 -6.99 -1.04 -17.16
CA TYR A 134 -6.13 0.09 -16.80
C TYR A 134 -6.93 1.35 -16.42
N PHE A 135 -6.26 2.33 -15.82
CA PHE A 135 -6.78 3.67 -15.48
C PHE A 135 -8.17 3.68 -14.80
N PRO A 136 -8.32 3.04 -13.63
CA PRO A 136 -9.58 2.99 -12.92
C PRO A 136 -9.94 4.31 -12.22
N THR A 137 -11.21 4.70 -12.32
CA THR A 137 -11.80 5.79 -11.55
C THR A 137 -13.18 5.41 -11.03
N LEU A 138 -13.44 5.64 -9.75
CA LEU A 138 -14.76 5.47 -9.15
C LEU A 138 -15.69 6.63 -9.52
N SER A 139 -16.99 6.34 -9.65
CA SER A 139 -18.01 7.39 -9.62
C SER A 139 -18.05 8.06 -8.24
N PRO A 140 -18.55 9.30 -8.12
CA PRO A 140 -18.54 10.04 -6.84
C PRO A 140 -19.30 9.35 -5.68
N ASP A 141 -20.28 8.51 -6.00
CA ASP A 141 -21.04 7.68 -5.06
C ASP A 141 -20.40 6.30 -4.78
N GLY A 142 -19.29 5.97 -5.46
CA GLY A 142 -18.59 4.70 -5.35
C GLY A 142 -19.34 3.48 -5.91
N SER A 143 -20.49 3.66 -6.56
CA SER A 143 -21.34 2.56 -7.07
C SER A 143 -20.86 1.98 -8.39
N ARG A 144 -20.16 2.79 -9.20
CA ARG A 144 -19.63 2.45 -10.52
C ARG A 144 -18.13 2.71 -10.60
N ILE A 145 -17.48 2.01 -11.52
CA ILE A 145 -16.07 2.23 -11.88
C ILE A 145 -15.95 2.36 -13.39
N ALA A 146 -15.29 3.42 -13.86
CA ALA A 146 -14.85 3.52 -15.24
C ALA A 146 -13.40 3.06 -15.35
N PHE A 147 -13.05 2.39 -16.44
CA PHE A 147 -11.71 1.89 -16.71
C PHE A 147 -11.48 1.71 -18.22
N THR A 148 -10.22 1.59 -18.60
CA THR A 148 -9.79 1.31 -19.97
C THR A 148 -9.52 -0.18 -20.15
N ALA A 149 -10.07 -0.81 -21.19
CA ALA A 149 -9.78 -2.22 -21.51
C ALA A 149 -9.88 -2.50 -23.02
N PRO A 150 -9.22 -3.56 -23.54
CA PRO A 150 -9.38 -3.99 -24.93
C PRO A 150 -10.77 -4.58 -25.21
N SER A 151 -11.38 -4.17 -26.32
CA SER A 151 -12.60 -4.76 -26.87
C SER A 151 -12.34 -6.15 -27.51
N PRO A 152 -13.40 -6.95 -27.78
CA PRO A 152 -13.26 -8.22 -28.52
C PRO A 152 -12.61 -8.05 -29.90
N GLU A 153 -12.77 -6.89 -30.52
CA GLU A 153 -12.17 -6.48 -31.79
C GLU A 153 -10.69 -6.07 -31.65
N GLY A 154 -10.23 -5.79 -30.43
CA GLY A 154 -8.85 -5.42 -30.08
C GLY A 154 -8.55 -3.92 -30.12
N ASP A 155 -9.55 -3.06 -30.29
CA ASP A 155 -9.40 -1.62 -30.02
C ASP A 155 -9.46 -1.40 -28.49
N VAL A 156 -8.95 -0.28 -27.98
CA VAL A 156 -8.94 0.02 -26.55
C VAL A 156 -10.05 1.02 -26.25
N GLU A 157 -10.94 0.68 -25.33
CA GLU A 157 -12.22 1.36 -25.12
C GLU A 157 -12.43 1.71 -23.63
N ILE A 158 -13.35 2.63 -23.37
CA ILE A 158 -13.82 2.97 -22.02
C ILE A 158 -15.00 2.08 -21.63
N TYR A 159 -14.80 1.31 -20.57
CA TYR A 159 -15.83 0.50 -19.94
C TYR A 159 -16.28 1.13 -18.63
N VAL A 160 -17.56 0.96 -18.29
CA VAL A 160 -18.08 1.20 -16.94
C VAL A 160 -18.67 -0.09 -16.39
N ALA A 161 -18.24 -0.48 -15.19
CA ALA A 161 -18.84 -1.58 -14.45
C ALA A 161 -19.61 -1.08 -13.22
N ASP A 162 -20.74 -1.73 -12.94
CA ASP A 162 -21.34 -1.68 -11.61
C ASP A 162 -20.41 -2.42 -10.64
N VAL A 163 -20.05 -1.75 -9.53
CA VAL A 163 -19.04 -2.28 -8.62
C VAL A 163 -19.57 -3.49 -7.85
N GLU A 164 -20.89 -3.62 -7.61
CA GLU A 164 -21.48 -4.74 -6.87
C GLU A 164 -21.72 -5.99 -7.74
N SER A 165 -22.33 -5.83 -8.91
CA SER A 165 -22.67 -6.96 -9.81
C SER A 165 -21.48 -7.42 -10.66
N GLY A 166 -20.53 -6.52 -10.91
CA GLY A 166 -19.41 -6.71 -11.83
C GLY A 166 -19.78 -6.68 -13.32
N GLU A 167 -21.01 -6.28 -13.65
CA GLU A 167 -21.50 -6.14 -15.01
C GLU A 167 -20.87 -4.91 -15.68
N ALA A 168 -20.04 -5.15 -16.70
CA ALA A 168 -19.35 -4.10 -17.46
C ALA A 168 -20.06 -3.80 -18.78
N THR A 169 -20.33 -2.52 -19.02
CA THR A 169 -20.86 -1.99 -20.29
C THR A 169 -19.75 -1.23 -21.01
N ASN A 170 -19.61 -1.47 -22.32
CA ASN A 170 -18.71 -0.67 -23.15
C ASN A 170 -19.38 0.66 -23.51
N LEU A 171 -18.72 1.79 -23.22
CA LEU A 171 -19.24 3.14 -23.52
C LEU A 171 -18.69 3.73 -24.81
N THR A 172 -17.57 3.21 -25.33
CA THR A 172 -16.97 3.65 -26.60
C THR A 172 -16.85 2.48 -27.57
N ASN A 173 -16.99 2.75 -28.87
CA ASN A 173 -17.00 1.72 -29.92
C ASN A 173 -16.63 2.30 -31.30
N GLN A 174 -15.86 3.39 -31.30
CA GLN A 174 -15.43 4.09 -32.50
C GLN A 174 -13.96 3.77 -32.75
N VAL A 175 -13.54 3.77 -34.02
CA VAL A 175 -12.14 3.48 -34.38
C VAL A 175 -11.22 4.50 -33.73
N GLY A 176 -10.35 4.04 -32.83
CA GLY A 176 -9.44 4.88 -32.08
C GLY A 176 -9.35 4.46 -30.62
N GLN A 177 -8.13 4.47 -30.08
CA GLN A 177 -7.86 4.12 -28.69
C GLN A 177 -8.44 5.20 -27.76
N ASP A 178 -9.37 4.82 -26.88
CA ASP A 178 -9.98 5.67 -25.86
C ASP A 178 -9.46 5.27 -24.46
N GLN A 179 -8.87 6.21 -23.73
CA GLN A 179 -8.10 5.94 -22.51
C GLN A 179 -8.32 6.97 -21.40
N GLN A 180 -7.82 6.68 -20.19
CA GLN A 180 -7.81 7.57 -19.01
C GLN A 180 -9.18 8.21 -18.68
N PRO A 181 -10.23 7.41 -18.38
CA PRO A 181 -11.52 7.97 -18.00
C PRO A 181 -11.44 8.71 -16.66
N LEU A 182 -12.20 9.79 -16.52
CA LEU A 182 -12.40 10.58 -15.29
C LEU A 182 -13.87 10.94 -15.12
N TRP A 183 -14.49 10.49 -14.03
CA TRP A 183 -15.84 10.92 -13.64
C TRP A 183 -15.88 12.40 -13.27
N SER A 184 -16.92 13.10 -13.71
CA SER A 184 -17.27 14.42 -13.18
C SER A 184 -17.69 14.33 -11.69
N PRO A 185 -17.50 15.39 -10.88
CA PRO A 185 -17.86 15.37 -9.46
C PRO A 185 -19.35 15.13 -9.17
N ASP A 186 -20.22 15.39 -10.15
CA ASP A 186 -21.67 15.14 -10.08
C ASP A 186 -22.08 13.74 -10.58
N GLY A 187 -21.14 12.95 -11.13
CA GLY A 187 -21.37 11.60 -11.62
C GLY A 187 -22.16 11.49 -12.93
N ASN A 188 -22.42 12.61 -13.62
CA ASN A 188 -23.24 12.67 -14.84
C ASN A 188 -22.42 12.61 -16.14
N SER A 189 -21.11 12.83 -16.10
CA SER A 189 -20.23 12.86 -17.28
C SER A 189 -18.92 12.12 -17.04
N ILE A 190 -18.29 11.70 -18.13
CA ILE A 190 -16.96 11.10 -18.15
C ILE A 190 -16.10 11.86 -19.17
N ALA A 191 -14.98 12.40 -18.71
CA ALA A 191 -13.91 12.88 -19.58
C ALA A 191 -12.93 11.75 -19.88
N PHE A 192 -12.34 11.71 -21.07
CA PHE A 192 -11.36 10.70 -21.48
C PHE A 192 -10.46 11.23 -22.60
N VAL A 193 -9.32 10.60 -22.86
CA VAL A 193 -8.46 10.93 -24.02
C VAL A 193 -8.73 9.98 -25.18
N SER A 194 -8.68 10.48 -26.41
CA SER A 194 -8.99 9.69 -27.62
C SER A 194 -8.15 10.08 -28.82
N VAL A 195 -7.72 9.09 -29.61
CA VAL A 195 -7.09 9.30 -30.93
C VAL A 195 -8.09 9.17 -32.11
N ARG A 196 -9.41 9.16 -31.86
CA ARG A 196 -10.45 8.86 -32.88
C ARG A 196 -10.51 9.80 -34.08
N GLU A 197 -10.04 11.04 -33.95
CA GLU A 197 -9.90 11.99 -35.09
C GLU A 197 -8.49 12.00 -35.72
N GLY A 198 -7.58 11.17 -35.21
CA GLY A 198 -6.23 10.98 -35.75
C GLY A 198 -5.21 12.06 -35.39
N GLY A 199 -3.95 11.64 -35.41
CA GLY A 199 -2.82 12.41 -34.90
C GLY A 199 -2.48 11.96 -33.48
N ASP A 200 -2.26 12.93 -32.61
CA ASP A 200 -2.14 12.74 -31.17
C ASP A 200 -3.51 12.42 -30.52
N THR A 201 -3.55 12.33 -29.20
CA THR A 201 -4.81 12.35 -28.45
C THR A 201 -5.53 13.69 -28.63
N ASP A 202 -6.81 13.70 -28.24
CA ASP A 202 -7.63 14.87 -27.95
C ASP A 202 -8.35 14.58 -26.61
N ILE A 203 -8.80 15.61 -25.88
CA ILE A 203 -9.68 15.42 -24.71
C ILE A 203 -11.14 15.39 -25.17
N TRP A 204 -11.88 14.36 -24.77
CA TRP A 204 -13.29 14.16 -25.06
C TRP A 204 -14.14 14.12 -23.79
N LEU A 205 -15.41 14.42 -23.95
CA LEU A 205 -16.43 14.37 -22.91
C LEU A 205 -17.66 13.62 -23.43
N MET A 206 -18.25 12.78 -22.60
CA MET A 206 -19.51 12.07 -22.86
C MET A 206 -20.36 12.01 -21.59
N GLY A 207 -21.65 11.70 -21.73
CA GLY A 207 -22.51 11.34 -20.61
C GLY A 207 -22.02 10.07 -19.90
N ALA A 208 -22.40 9.92 -18.62
CA ALA A 208 -22.11 8.76 -17.77
C ALA A 208 -22.57 7.40 -18.31
N ASP A 209 -23.43 7.41 -19.34
CA ASP A 209 -23.99 6.27 -20.06
C ASP A 209 -23.39 6.10 -21.48
N GLY A 210 -22.34 6.87 -21.82
CA GLY A 210 -21.72 6.91 -23.14
C GLY A 210 -22.44 7.80 -24.17
N SER A 211 -23.50 8.52 -23.76
CA SER A 211 -24.25 9.41 -24.66
C SER A 211 -23.49 10.68 -25.05
N GLU A 212 -23.88 11.27 -26.18
CA GLU A 212 -23.42 12.57 -26.69
C GLU A 212 -21.89 12.83 -26.64
N PRO A 213 -21.02 11.89 -27.08
CA PRO A 213 -19.57 12.09 -27.06
C PRO A 213 -19.16 13.27 -27.96
N ARG A 214 -18.50 14.26 -27.37
CA ARG A 214 -17.96 15.44 -28.06
C ARG A 214 -16.51 15.67 -27.68
N ARG A 215 -15.72 16.22 -28.61
CA ARG A 215 -14.40 16.75 -28.25
C ARG A 215 -14.57 17.97 -27.34
N LEU A 216 -13.76 18.01 -26.29
CA LEU A 216 -13.70 19.10 -25.33
C LEU A 216 -12.50 20.02 -25.61
N ALA A 217 -11.30 19.45 -25.84
CA ALA A 217 -10.09 20.20 -26.16
C ALA A 217 -9.23 19.48 -27.21
N ARG A 218 -8.38 20.26 -27.90
CA ARG A 218 -7.31 19.81 -28.79
C ARG A 218 -6.19 20.82 -28.79
N LEU A 219 -4.99 20.40 -28.43
CA LEU A 219 -3.74 21.13 -28.63
C LEU A 219 -2.83 20.36 -29.61
N PRO A 220 -1.69 20.93 -30.02
CA PRO A 220 -0.65 20.17 -30.71
C PRO A 220 0.11 19.28 -29.71
N GLY A 221 0.17 17.97 -29.97
CA GLY A 221 0.83 17.01 -29.09
C GLY A 221 -0.14 16.19 -28.24
N THR A 222 0.38 15.35 -27.35
CA THR A 222 -0.42 14.38 -26.57
C THR A 222 -0.92 14.99 -25.26
N GLU A 223 -2.22 15.09 -25.06
CA GLU A 223 -2.81 15.38 -23.75
C GLU A 223 -2.91 14.15 -22.85
N LEU A 224 -2.65 14.36 -21.55
CA LEU A 224 -2.78 13.39 -20.47
C LEU A 224 -3.68 13.99 -19.38
N LEU A 225 -4.80 13.33 -19.08
CA LEU A 225 -5.79 13.84 -18.13
C LEU A 225 -5.27 13.83 -16.68
N GLY A 226 -5.65 14.87 -15.92
CA GLY A 226 -5.33 15.03 -14.51
C GLY A 226 -6.55 14.84 -13.61
N SER A 227 -7.25 15.92 -13.29
CA SER A 227 -8.49 15.88 -12.51
C SER A 227 -9.50 16.95 -12.95
N TRP A 228 -10.76 16.72 -12.59
CA TRP A 228 -11.78 17.77 -12.57
C TRP A 228 -11.53 18.77 -11.44
N SER A 229 -12.09 19.96 -11.58
CA SER A 229 -12.38 20.86 -10.46
C SER A 229 -13.51 20.26 -9.59
N PRO A 230 -13.56 20.49 -8.25
CA PRO A 230 -14.64 20.03 -7.39
C PRO A 230 -16.03 20.56 -7.75
N ASP A 231 -16.11 21.69 -8.46
CA ASP A 231 -17.36 22.26 -8.97
C ASP A 231 -17.78 21.72 -10.35
N GLY A 232 -16.93 20.91 -11.00
CA GLY A 232 -17.16 20.32 -12.31
C GLY A 232 -17.08 21.29 -13.50
N SER A 233 -16.64 22.54 -13.30
CA SER A 233 -16.59 23.57 -14.35
C SER A 233 -15.32 23.56 -15.20
N GLU A 234 -14.22 22.99 -14.68
CA GLU A 234 -12.90 22.94 -15.31
C GLU A 234 -12.25 21.54 -15.17
N ILE A 235 -11.31 21.23 -16.06
CA ILE A 235 -10.44 20.04 -15.97
C ILE A 235 -8.98 20.48 -16.13
N VAL A 236 -8.11 20.05 -15.21
CA VAL A 236 -6.65 20.22 -15.35
C VAL A 236 -6.04 19.00 -16.05
N TYR A 237 -5.10 19.25 -16.96
CA TYR A 237 -4.43 18.22 -17.74
C TYR A 237 -3.00 18.65 -18.09
N ALA A 238 -2.16 17.69 -18.50
CA ALA A 238 -0.84 17.95 -19.06
C ALA A 238 -0.87 17.78 -20.58
N ALA A 239 -0.08 18.57 -21.32
CA ALA A 239 0.08 18.44 -22.77
C ALA A 239 1.56 18.37 -23.14
N GLN A 240 1.95 17.30 -23.84
CA GLN A 240 3.32 17.06 -24.31
C GLN A 240 3.51 17.63 -25.72
N SER A 241 4.36 18.64 -25.85
CA SER A 241 4.72 19.28 -27.12
C SER A 241 6.21 19.09 -27.47
N GLU A 242 6.66 19.58 -28.62
CA GLU A 242 8.10 19.65 -28.97
C GLU A 242 8.93 20.49 -27.97
N LEU A 243 8.29 21.35 -27.17
CA LEU A 243 8.93 22.24 -26.20
C LEU A 243 8.97 21.67 -24.77
N GLY A 244 8.40 20.49 -24.53
CA GLY A 244 8.22 19.90 -23.20
C GLY A 244 6.76 19.62 -22.85
N GLN A 245 6.54 19.13 -21.63
CA GLN A 245 5.23 18.84 -21.06
C GLN A 245 4.85 19.92 -20.05
N THR A 246 3.75 20.61 -20.29
CA THR A 246 3.23 21.71 -19.45
C THR A 246 1.77 21.49 -19.12
N LEU A 247 1.26 22.19 -18.11
CA LEU A 247 -0.10 22.05 -17.63
C LEU A 247 -1.03 23.08 -18.27
N PHE A 248 -2.27 22.65 -18.48
CA PHE A 248 -3.37 23.45 -19.00
C PHE A 248 -4.63 23.19 -18.17
N ILE A 249 -5.56 24.14 -18.22
CA ILE A 249 -6.92 23.98 -17.71
C ILE A 249 -7.89 24.21 -18.86
N VAL A 250 -8.85 23.31 -19.05
CA VAL A 250 -9.96 23.48 -20.00
C VAL A 250 -11.26 23.76 -19.26
N ASN A 251 -12.01 24.76 -19.73
CA ASN A 251 -13.37 25.01 -19.27
C ASN A 251 -14.36 24.04 -19.94
N VAL A 252 -15.17 23.35 -19.14
CA VAL A 252 -15.99 22.21 -19.57
C VAL A 252 -17.13 22.63 -20.51
N GLU A 253 -17.71 23.82 -20.30
CA GLU A 253 -18.83 24.33 -21.13
C GLU A 253 -18.34 24.80 -22.51
N SER A 254 -17.29 25.61 -22.55
CA SER A 254 -16.80 26.25 -23.78
C SER A 254 -15.80 25.41 -24.58
N GLY A 255 -15.06 24.51 -23.92
CA GLY A 255 -13.87 23.85 -24.49
C GLY A 255 -12.65 24.76 -24.62
N GLU A 256 -12.70 26.00 -24.13
CA GLU A 256 -11.55 26.90 -24.16
C GLU A 256 -10.49 26.43 -23.15
N SER A 257 -9.25 26.32 -23.63
CA SER A 257 -8.11 25.84 -22.86
C SER A 257 -7.10 26.97 -22.63
N ARG A 258 -6.64 27.12 -21.39
CA ARG A 258 -5.67 28.14 -20.95
C ARG A 258 -4.42 27.47 -20.35
N PRO A 259 -3.20 27.99 -20.60
CA PRO A 259 -2.01 27.48 -19.93
C PRO A 259 -2.10 27.72 -18.41
N LEU A 260 -1.57 26.78 -17.65
CA LEU A 260 -1.41 26.86 -16.19
C LEU A 260 0.07 26.98 -15.81
N THR A 261 0.96 26.28 -16.52
CA THR A 261 2.42 26.43 -16.38
C THR A 261 3.06 26.82 -17.71
N GLU A 262 4.18 27.54 -17.66
CA GLU A 262 4.93 27.98 -18.83
C GLU A 262 6.43 27.67 -18.68
N GLY A 263 7.08 27.30 -19.77
CA GLY A 263 8.54 27.08 -19.82
C GLY A 263 8.95 26.06 -20.89
N VAL A 264 10.17 26.21 -21.42
CA VAL A 264 10.75 25.26 -22.39
C VAL A 264 11.61 24.24 -21.64
N GLY A 265 11.44 22.96 -21.97
CA GLY A 265 12.12 21.84 -21.32
C GLY A 265 11.36 21.27 -20.10
N ARG A 266 10.25 21.89 -19.69
CA ARG A 266 9.46 21.43 -18.53
C ARG A 266 8.98 20.00 -18.70
N ASN A 267 8.90 19.29 -17.58
CA ASN A 267 8.26 17.98 -17.47
C ASN A 267 7.25 18.02 -16.31
N ASP A 268 6.11 18.69 -16.54
CA ASP A 268 5.00 18.79 -15.59
C ASP A 268 3.99 17.67 -15.82
N GLY A 269 3.52 16.98 -14.78
CA GLY A 269 2.57 15.88 -14.97
C GLY A 269 1.80 15.44 -13.73
N ALA A 270 0.82 14.56 -13.98
CA ALA A 270 -0.19 14.07 -13.04
C ALA A 270 -0.79 15.19 -12.14
N PRO A 271 -1.39 16.24 -12.73
CA PRO A 271 -1.97 17.33 -11.96
C PRO A 271 -3.31 16.92 -11.31
N ALA A 272 -3.53 17.34 -10.07
CA ALA A 272 -4.78 17.13 -9.35
C ALA A 272 -5.19 18.37 -8.53
N TRP A 273 -6.42 18.86 -8.76
CA TRP A 273 -7.05 19.85 -7.88
C TRP A 273 -7.24 19.29 -6.47
N ASN A 274 -7.11 20.15 -5.47
CA ASN A 274 -7.46 19.83 -4.10
C ASN A 274 -8.99 19.88 -3.89
N PRO A 275 -9.54 19.22 -2.85
CA PRO A 275 -10.98 19.13 -2.64
C PRO A 275 -11.71 20.47 -2.42
N ASN A 276 -11.00 21.54 -2.03
CA ASN A 276 -11.59 22.88 -1.86
C ASN A 276 -11.43 23.80 -3.08
N GLY A 277 -10.64 23.38 -4.08
CA GLY A 277 -10.37 24.09 -5.33
C GLY A 277 -9.44 25.30 -5.27
N GLU A 278 -8.72 25.50 -4.17
CA GLU A 278 -7.74 26.59 -4.04
C GLU A 278 -6.38 26.28 -4.67
N LEU A 279 -6.01 24.99 -4.80
CA LEU A 279 -4.68 24.55 -5.23
C LEU A 279 -4.72 23.32 -6.15
N ILE A 280 -3.69 23.21 -6.98
CA ILE A 280 -3.43 22.10 -7.88
C ILE A 280 -2.05 21.54 -7.51
N VAL A 281 -1.96 20.26 -7.17
CA VAL A 281 -0.69 19.55 -6.98
C VAL A 281 -0.27 18.89 -8.28
N PHE A 282 1.03 18.82 -8.56
CA PHE A 282 1.60 18.14 -9.72
C PHE A 282 3.06 17.76 -9.42
N TYR A 283 3.66 16.90 -10.24
CA TYR A 283 5.12 16.79 -10.28
C TYR A 283 5.68 17.66 -11.40
N SER A 284 6.89 18.21 -11.22
CA SER A 284 7.58 19.01 -12.21
C SER A 284 9.11 18.84 -12.15
N SER A 285 9.73 18.83 -13.33
CA SER A 285 11.11 19.29 -13.52
C SER A 285 11.07 20.60 -14.34
N PRO A 286 11.17 21.79 -13.69
CA PRO A 286 11.02 23.07 -14.40
C PRO A 286 12.15 23.40 -15.39
N ASP A 287 13.34 22.85 -15.19
CA ASP A 287 14.50 23.02 -16.07
C ASP A 287 14.72 21.84 -17.03
N GLY A 288 13.94 20.76 -16.90
CA GLY A 288 14.06 19.52 -17.67
C GLY A 288 15.30 18.68 -17.34
N VAL A 289 16.08 19.06 -16.31
CA VAL A 289 17.37 18.45 -15.95
C VAL A 289 17.35 17.88 -14.53
N ALA A 290 16.73 18.57 -13.59
CA ALA A 290 16.58 18.09 -12.22
C ALA A 290 15.59 16.91 -12.14
N PRO A 291 15.77 15.96 -11.20
CA PRO A 291 14.74 14.98 -10.86
C PRO A 291 13.41 15.68 -10.53
N PRO A 292 12.26 15.14 -10.99
CA PRO A 292 10.98 15.79 -10.77
C PRO A 292 10.68 15.88 -9.27
N SER A 293 10.18 17.04 -8.85
CA SER A 293 9.71 17.30 -7.49
C SER A 293 8.23 17.63 -7.51
N LEU A 294 7.53 17.48 -6.38
CA LEU A 294 6.17 17.96 -6.22
C LEU A 294 6.09 19.48 -6.09
N TYR A 295 5.09 20.07 -6.71
CA TYR A 295 4.72 21.48 -6.65
C TYR A 295 3.23 21.64 -6.39
N THR A 296 2.84 22.76 -5.80
CA THR A 296 1.48 23.29 -5.82
C THR A 296 1.43 24.61 -6.58
N ILE A 297 0.34 24.85 -7.30
CA ILE A 297 0.03 26.12 -7.98
C ILE A 297 -1.45 26.45 -7.79
N ARG A 298 -1.83 27.73 -7.79
CA ARG A 298 -3.25 28.11 -7.83
C ARG A 298 -3.85 27.88 -9.23
N PRO A 299 -5.17 27.68 -9.35
CA PRO A 299 -5.84 27.57 -10.65
C PRO A 299 -5.66 28.76 -11.60
N ASP A 300 -5.24 29.94 -11.12
CA ASP A 300 -4.93 31.11 -11.93
C ASP A 300 -3.46 31.20 -12.41
N GLY A 301 -2.64 30.19 -12.09
CA GLY A 301 -1.20 30.16 -12.40
C GLY A 301 -0.32 30.90 -11.38
N SER A 302 -0.89 31.46 -10.31
CA SER A 302 -0.12 32.13 -9.26
C SER A 302 0.41 31.16 -8.18
N GLU A 303 1.41 31.63 -7.43
CA GLU A 303 1.97 30.95 -6.24
C GLU A 303 2.47 29.51 -6.47
N GLU A 304 3.08 29.25 -7.65
CA GLU A 304 3.85 28.01 -7.89
C GLU A 304 4.92 27.83 -6.80
N THR A 305 4.78 26.76 -6.00
CA THR A 305 5.56 26.50 -4.79
C THR A 305 6.05 25.05 -4.79
N GLN A 306 7.37 24.86 -4.66
CA GLN A 306 7.97 23.53 -4.53
C GLN A 306 7.71 22.94 -3.14
N LEU A 307 7.20 21.71 -3.08
CA LEU A 307 6.87 21.01 -1.83
C LEU A 307 7.92 19.98 -1.41
N THR A 308 8.59 19.33 -2.37
CA THR A 308 9.60 18.29 -2.10
C THR A 308 10.93 18.70 -2.72
N ASN A 309 12.03 18.39 -2.03
CA ASN A 309 13.39 18.71 -2.49
C ASN A 309 14.40 17.71 -1.91
N SER A 310 14.07 16.41 -1.96
CA SER A 310 14.94 15.32 -1.46
C SER A 310 16.11 15.01 -2.40
N GLY A 311 16.12 15.58 -3.61
CA GLY A 311 17.05 15.20 -4.69
C GLY A 311 16.67 13.88 -5.38
N LEU A 312 15.54 13.27 -5.00
CA LEU A 312 14.99 12.06 -5.60
C LEU A 312 13.70 12.38 -6.38
N PRO A 313 13.39 11.65 -7.46
CA PRO A 313 12.12 11.81 -8.19
C PRO A 313 10.91 11.62 -7.25
N SER A 314 10.12 12.67 -7.07
CA SER A 314 8.82 12.66 -6.38
C SER A 314 7.72 12.84 -7.41
N VAL A 315 6.87 11.82 -7.57
CA VAL A 315 5.91 11.69 -8.69
C VAL A 315 4.55 11.16 -8.22
N PHE A 316 3.54 11.30 -9.10
CA PHE A 316 2.15 10.84 -8.91
C PHE A 316 1.52 11.27 -7.57
N PRO A 317 1.41 12.59 -7.30
CA PRO A 317 0.75 13.09 -6.11
C PRO A 317 -0.77 12.91 -6.18
N THR A 318 -1.41 12.73 -5.03
CA THR A 318 -2.86 12.80 -4.86
C THR A 318 -3.23 13.36 -3.49
N TRP A 319 -4.38 14.03 -3.40
CA TRP A 319 -4.88 14.67 -2.19
C TRP A 319 -5.61 13.69 -1.27
N SER A 320 -5.50 13.89 0.05
CA SER A 320 -6.46 13.34 0.99
C SER A 320 -7.86 13.99 0.79
N PRO A 321 -8.96 13.31 1.14
CA PRO A 321 -10.32 13.86 0.95
C PRO A 321 -10.60 15.17 1.70
N ASP A 322 -9.85 15.45 2.77
CA ASP A 322 -9.91 16.70 3.54
C ASP A 322 -8.95 17.79 3.03
N GLY A 323 -8.16 17.51 1.98
CA GLY A 323 -7.19 18.43 1.37
C GLY A 323 -5.94 18.71 2.23
N ARG A 324 -5.76 18.06 3.37
CA ARG A 324 -4.67 18.36 4.33
C ARG A 324 -3.34 17.68 3.99
N ARG A 325 -3.39 16.55 3.29
CA ARG A 325 -2.24 15.68 2.99
C ARG A 325 -2.12 15.41 1.50
N LEU A 326 -0.89 15.11 1.12
CA LEU A 326 -0.54 14.55 -0.18
C LEU A 326 0.04 13.16 0.01
N ALA A 327 -0.52 12.16 -0.68
CA ALA A 327 0.13 10.88 -0.90
C ALA A 327 0.89 10.94 -2.24
N TYR A 328 2.10 10.42 -2.30
CA TYR A 328 2.95 10.48 -3.49
C TYR A 328 4.00 9.37 -3.48
N THR A 329 4.64 9.13 -4.63
CA THR A 329 5.71 8.13 -4.75
C THR A 329 7.06 8.78 -4.91
N GLU A 330 8.04 8.33 -4.12
CA GLU A 330 9.45 8.73 -4.27
C GLU A 330 10.29 7.55 -4.79
N VAL A 331 11.00 7.77 -5.90
CA VAL A 331 11.87 6.76 -6.51
C VAL A 331 13.26 6.82 -5.88
N GLN A 332 13.66 5.73 -5.23
CA GLN A 332 14.94 5.62 -4.54
C GLN A 332 16.08 5.33 -5.54
N LEU A 333 17.32 5.63 -5.16
CA LEU A 333 18.52 5.34 -5.98
C LEU A 333 18.72 3.83 -6.26
N SER A 334 18.10 2.94 -5.47
CA SER A 334 18.06 1.50 -5.72
C SER A 334 17.13 1.10 -6.88
N GLY A 335 16.31 2.03 -7.40
CA GLY A 335 15.20 1.74 -8.31
C GLY A 335 13.90 1.33 -7.60
N GLU A 336 13.90 1.26 -6.27
CA GLU A 336 12.69 0.99 -5.48
C GLU A 336 11.76 2.21 -5.42
N TRP A 337 10.46 1.95 -5.31
CA TRP A 337 9.42 2.97 -5.28
C TRP A 337 8.81 3.00 -3.88
N ARG A 338 8.93 4.12 -3.15
CA ARG A 338 8.37 4.29 -1.80
C ARG A 338 7.13 5.18 -1.83
N LEU A 339 6.04 4.71 -1.26
CA LEU A 339 4.84 5.52 -1.05
C LEU A 339 5.00 6.34 0.25
N LEU A 340 4.85 7.66 0.14
CA LEU A 340 5.02 8.64 1.21
C LEU A 340 3.76 9.50 1.35
N ALA A 341 3.49 9.97 2.57
CA ALA A 341 2.46 10.97 2.85
C ALA A 341 3.11 12.23 3.42
N ARG A 342 2.71 13.43 2.98
CA ARG A 342 3.12 14.72 3.54
C ARG A 342 1.92 15.51 4.02
N GLU A 343 1.92 15.93 5.28
CA GLU A 343 0.98 16.93 5.81
C GLU A 343 1.44 18.33 5.37
N LEU A 344 0.53 19.16 4.85
CA LEU A 344 0.93 20.48 4.34
C LEU A 344 1.24 21.50 5.43
N GLU A 345 0.41 21.60 6.47
CA GLU A 345 0.55 22.64 7.50
C GLU A 345 1.84 22.48 8.34
N SER A 346 2.25 21.24 8.62
CA SER A 346 3.42 20.93 9.45
C SER A 346 4.66 20.54 8.63
N GLU A 347 4.50 20.41 7.30
CA GLU A 347 5.47 19.84 6.36
C GLU A 347 5.98 18.42 6.71
N THR A 348 5.35 17.74 7.68
CA THR A 348 5.79 16.43 8.15
C THR A 348 5.56 15.37 7.08
N THR A 349 6.61 14.67 6.70
CA THR A 349 6.56 13.49 5.83
C THR A 349 6.58 12.20 6.65
N TYR A 350 5.73 11.25 6.26
CA TYR A 350 5.60 9.91 6.83
C TYR A 350 5.84 8.89 5.71
N GLY A 351 6.63 7.84 5.95
CA GLY A 351 6.54 6.64 5.11
C GLY A 351 5.19 5.96 5.34
N PHE A 352 4.60 5.34 4.32
CA PHE A 352 3.42 4.48 4.56
C PHE A 352 3.75 3.25 5.45
N THR A 353 5.03 2.94 5.69
CA THR A 353 5.48 2.01 6.74
C THR A 353 5.36 2.57 8.16
N ASP A 354 5.29 3.89 8.30
CA ASP A 354 5.40 4.64 9.55
C ASP A 354 4.05 5.28 9.97
N VAL A 355 3.07 5.26 9.06
CA VAL A 355 1.70 5.69 9.33
C VAL A 355 0.97 4.61 10.13
N THR A 356 0.79 4.84 11.42
CA THR A 356 -0.03 3.97 12.29
C THR A 356 -1.51 4.11 11.94
N GLY A 357 -2.05 3.10 11.26
CA GLY A 357 -3.41 3.03 10.72
C GLY A 357 -3.49 1.84 9.76
N ALA A 358 -4.68 1.54 9.23
CA ALA A 358 -4.86 0.38 8.35
C ALA A 358 -4.11 0.54 7.01
N ILE A 359 -2.88 0.04 6.96
CA ILE A 359 -2.07 -0.09 5.76
C ILE A 359 -1.71 -1.56 5.64
N THR A 360 -2.56 -2.31 4.93
CA THR A 360 -2.19 -3.64 4.45
C THR A 360 -1.09 -3.48 3.40
N SER A 361 0.02 -4.20 3.55
CA SER A 361 1.16 -4.11 2.63
C SER A 361 0.96 -5.04 1.42
N TRP A 362 0.75 -4.47 0.23
CA TRP A 362 0.33 -5.21 -0.98
C TRP A 362 1.45 -5.81 -1.86
N ARG A 363 2.74 -5.62 -1.53
CA ARG A 363 3.81 -5.79 -2.53
C ARG A 363 4.43 -7.17 -2.71
N ASP A 364 4.19 -8.14 -1.82
CA ASP A 364 4.83 -9.46 -1.86
C ASP A 364 3.86 -10.64 -2.01
N ALA A 365 2.61 -10.39 -2.42
CA ALA A 365 1.59 -11.43 -2.62
C ALA A 365 1.65 -12.05 -4.04
N PRO A 366 1.43 -13.37 -4.19
CA PRO A 366 1.17 -13.99 -5.49
C PRO A 366 -0.18 -13.52 -6.08
N PRO A 367 -0.46 -13.80 -7.37
CA PRO A 367 -1.77 -13.73 -8.04
C PRO A 367 -2.99 -13.57 -7.11
N LEU A 368 -3.61 -12.38 -7.09
CA LEU A 368 -4.68 -12.05 -6.12
C LEU A 368 -5.91 -12.98 -6.18
N ALA A 369 -6.11 -13.70 -7.28
CA ALA A 369 -7.16 -14.72 -7.40
C ALA A 369 -6.89 -15.98 -6.56
N ASP A 370 -5.62 -16.32 -6.28
CA ASP A 370 -5.22 -17.50 -5.52
C ASP A 370 -5.25 -17.27 -3.99
N ALA A 371 -5.47 -16.02 -3.53
CA ALA A 371 -5.37 -15.62 -2.13
C ALA A 371 -6.69 -15.64 -1.34
N GLY A 372 -7.86 -15.69 -2.01
CA GLY A 372 -9.17 -15.80 -1.34
C GLY A 372 -9.65 -14.57 -0.54
N LEU A 373 -8.93 -13.44 -0.59
CA LEU A 373 -9.13 -12.23 0.24
C LEU A 373 -10.33 -11.35 -0.20
N THR A 374 -11.55 -11.89 -0.20
CA THR A 374 -12.79 -11.09 -0.45
C THR A 374 -13.40 -10.47 0.82
N GLN A 375 -12.80 -10.70 1.99
CA GLN A 375 -13.18 -10.14 3.29
C GLN A 375 -11.91 -9.83 4.08
N GLY A 376 -11.91 -8.78 4.91
CA GLY A 376 -10.86 -8.61 5.93
C GLY A 376 -10.90 -9.73 6.99
N PRO A 377 -9.90 -9.84 7.88
CA PRO A 377 -9.88 -10.87 8.91
C PRO A 377 -11.16 -10.83 9.75
N LYS A 378 -11.92 -11.93 9.73
CA LYS A 378 -13.03 -12.13 10.68
C LYS A 378 -12.45 -12.16 12.09
N THR A 379 -12.85 -11.23 12.95
CA THR A 379 -12.38 -11.22 14.36
C THR A 379 -13.02 -12.34 15.20
N SER A 380 -14.12 -12.92 14.73
CA SER A 380 -14.87 -14.01 15.38
C SER A 380 -15.55 -14.92 14.35
N GLY A 381 -15.76 -16.19 14.68
CA GLY A 381 -16.31 -17.18 13.76
C GLY A 381 -15.31 -17.62 12.68
N ILE A 382 -14.02 -17.66 13.02
CA ILE A 382 -13.00 -18.32 12.21
C ILE A 382 -13.15 -19.84 12.34
N GLU A 383 -13.20 -20.50 11.20
CA GLU A 383 -13.08 -21.95 11.06
C GLU A 383 -11.85 -22.25 10.20
N VAL A 384 -10.87 -22.94 10.78
CA VAL A 384 -9.64 -23.38 10.11
C VAL A 384 -9.93 -24.67 9.34
N ASP A 385 -9.37 -24.82 8.13
CA ASP A 385 -9.57 -25.99 7.28
C ASP A 385 -9.20 -27.30 8.03
N PRO A 386 -10.11 -28.29 8.10
CA PRO A 386 -9.85 -29.55 8.78
C PRO A 386 -8.59 -30.29 8.31
N ALA A 387 -8.20 -30.19 7.04
CA ALA A 387 -6.99 -30.83 6.53
C ALA A 387 -5.71 -30.16 7.06
N VAL A 388 -5.72 -28.84 7.21
CA VAL A 388 -4.61 -28.09 7.82
C VAL A 388 -4.53 -28.38 9.32
N LEU A 389 -5.68 -28.46 10.00
CA LEU A 389 -5.74 -28.91 11.39
C LEU A 389 -5.29 -30.36 11.57
N GLU A 390 -5.57 -31.26 10.63
CA GLU A 390 -5.10 -32.65 10.66
C GLU A 390 -3.56 -32.70 10.57
N ALA A 391 -2.97 -31.99 9.60
CA ALA A 391 -1.52 -31.93 9.36
C ALA A 391 -0.72 -31.05 10.34
N ALA A 392 -1.37 -30.25 11.20
CA ALA A 392 -0.72 -29.43 12.22
C ALA A 392 -0.21 -30.28 13.41
N TYR A 393 0.92 -29.90 13.99
CA TYR A 393 1.40 -30.50 15.24
C TYR A 393 0.64 -29.94 16.45
N LYS A 394 0.46 -30.78 17.48
CA LYS A 394 -0.46 -30.52 18.60
C LYS A 394 0.19 -30.86 19.94
N LYS A 395 -0.16 -30.13 21.01
CA LYS A 395 0.30 -30.37 22.39
C LYS A 395 -0.91 -30.28 23.34
N GLY A 396 -1.03 -31.19 24.30
CA GLY A 396 -2.18 -31.29 25.22
C GLY A 396 -3.27 -32.28 24.77
N ASP A 397 -4.34 -32.38 25.56
CA ASP A 397 -5.42 -33.36 25.35
C ASP A 397 -6.19 -33.09 24.04
N PRO A 398 -6.36 -34.08 23.13
CA PRO A 398 -7.19 -33.92 21.94
C PRO A 398 -8.66 -33.56 22.24
N ASN A 399 -9.14 -33.80 23.45
CA ASN A 399 -10.48 -33.46 23.92
C ASN A 399 -10.53 -32.13 24.71
N ALA A 400 -9.42 -31.41 24.82
CA ALA A 400 -9.37 -30.14 25.55
C ALA A 400 -10.44 -29.16 25.04
N PRO A 401 -11.19 -28.50 25.95
CA PRO A 401 -12.32 -27.63 25.59
C PRO A 401 -11.91 -26.34 24.88
N VAL A 402 -10.64 -25.92 24.99
CA VAL A 402 -10.08 -24.81 24.24
C VAL A 402 -9.16 -25.32 23.15
N LYS A 403 -9.46 -24.98 21.89
CA LYS A 403 -8.48 -25.11 20.80
C LYS A 403 -7.76 -23.77 20.66
N PHE A 404 -6.47 -23.79 20.94
CA PHE A 404 -5.58 -22.64 20.89
C PHE A 404 -4.69 -22.82 19.67
N ILE A 405 -5.16 -22.30 18.53
CA ILE A 405 -4.49 -22.46 17.24
C ILE A 405 -3.53 -21.28 17.08
N GLU A 406 -2.24 -21.55 17.07
CA GLU A 406 -1.18 -20.58 16.82
C GLU A 406 -0.79 -20.61 15.33
N PHE A 407 -0.81 -19.44 14.70
CA PHE A 407 -0.18 -19.17 13.40
C PHE A 407 1.13 -18.42 13.65
N SER A 408 2.25 -19.04 13.33
CA SER A 408 3.55 -18.59 13.84
C SER A 408 4.71 -18.87 12.90
N ASP A 409 5.81 -18.16 13.15
CA ASP A 409 6.96 -18.04 12.27
C ASP A 409 8.22 -18.11 13.13
N TYR A 410 9.03 -19.15 12.89
CA TYR A 410 10.26 -19.38 13.65
C TYR A 410 11.26 -18.22 13.57
N GLN A 411 11.23 -17.40 12.53
CA GLN A 411 12.12 -16.25 12.33
C GLN A 411 11.57 -14.95 12.94
N CYS A 412 10.27 -14.92 13.29
CA CYS A 412 9.63 -13.72 13.80
C CYS A 412 10.05 -13.41 15.25
N PRO A 413 10.58 -12.20 15.54
CA PRO A 413 11.00 -11.81 16.89
C PRO A 413 9.82 -11.63 17.85
N PHE A 414 8.59 -11.50 17.36
CA PHE A 414 7.39 -11.51 18.20
C PHE A 414 6.96 -12.95 18.53
N CYS A 415 7.09 -13.90 17.61
CA CYS A 415 6.86 -15.33 17.90
C CYS A 415 7.86 -15.82 18.95
N GLN A 416 9.15 -15.50 18.79
CA GLN A 416 10.17 -15.80 19.79
C GLN A 416 9.84 -15.21 21.18
N ARG A 417 9.30 -13.98 21.21
CA ARG A 417 8.86 -13.34 22.46
C ARG A 417 7.69 -14.06 23.09
N TRP A 418 6.65 -14.39 22.32
CA TRP A 418 5.51 -15.16 22.84
C TRP A 418 5.95 -16.54 23.36
N TYR A 419 6.85 -17.22 22.63
CA TYR A 419 7.46 -18.48 23.03
C TYR A 419 8.23 -18.35 24.36
N THR A 420 8.94 -17.25 24.57
CA THR A 420 9.76 -17.02 25.78
C THR A 420 8.93 -16.57 26.98
N ASP A 421 7.98 -15.65 26.75
CA ASP A 421 7.31 -14.91 27.82
C ASP A 421 5.91 -15.46 28.16
N THR A 422 5.16 -15.96 27.17
CA THR A 422 3.74 -16.32 27.30
C THR A 422 3.48 -17.83 27.26
N LEU A 423 4.12 -18.58 26.36
CA LEU A 423 3.94 -20.03 26.28
C LEU A 423 4.20 -20.76 27.62
N PRO A 424 5.24 -20.44 28.42
CA PRO A 424 5.44 -21.08 29.73
C PRO A 424 4.30 -20.83 30.74
N GLN A 425 3.51 -19.77 30.54
CA GLN A 425 2.32 -19.47 31.35
C GLN A 425 1.06 -20.18 30.81
N LEU A 426 1.09 -20.62 29.54
CA LEU A 426 0.07 -21.46 28.93
C LEU A 426 0.27 -22.96 29.25
N GLU A 427 1.50 -23.41 29.46
CA GLU A 427 1.82 -24.83 29.70
C GLU A 427 0.99 -25.51 30.81
N PRO A 428 0.71 -24.90 31.98
CA PRO A 428 -0.15 -25.52 33.00
C PRO A 428 -1.55 -25.87 32.49
N TYR A 429 -2.13 -25.06 31.60
CA TYR A 429 -3.42 -25.31 30.96
C TYR A 429 -3.35 -26.38 29.87
N ILE A 430 -2.16 -26.62 29.30
CA ILE A 430 -1.92 -27.72 28.36
C ILE A 430 -1.76 -29.04 29.13
N GLU A 431 -1.09 -29.01 30.28
CA GLU A 431 -0.86 -30.16 31.17
C GLU A 431 -2.13 -30.64 31.89
N ASP A 432 -3.01 -29.72 32.32
CA ASP A 432 -4.26 -30.07 33.00
C ASP A 432 -5.41 -30.48 32.04
N GLY A 433 -5.19 -30.33 30.73
CA GLY A 433 -6.16 -30.68 29.68
C GLY A 433 -7.17 -29.58 29.34
N THR A 434 -7.03 -28.36 29.87
CA THR A 434 -7.90 -27.22 29.54
C THR A 434 -7.68 -26.72 28.10
N VAL A 435 -6.44 -26.72 27.63
CA VAL A 435 -6.01 -26.20 26.33
C VAL A 435 -5.33 -27.28 25.49
N GLN A 436 -5.68 -27.35 24.21
CA GLN A 436 -4.83 -27.96 23.19
C GLN A 436 -4.19 -26.86 22.34
N LEU A 437 -2.87 -26.78 22.38
CA LEU A 437 -2.08 -25.97 21.46
C LEU A 437 -2.00 -26.69 20.11
N ILE A 438 -2.22 -25.95 19.02
CA ILE A 438 -2.12 -26.44 17.64
C ILE A 438 -1.25 -25.44 16.87
N PHE A 439 -0.11 -25.90 16.34
CA PHE A 439 0.86 -25.04 15.65
C PHE A 439 0.69 -25.12 14.13
N ILE A 440 0.47 -23.97 13.49
CA ILE A 440 0.38 -23.80 12.04
C ILE A 440 1.50 -22.88 11.58
N ASP A 441 2.30 -23.38 10.63
CA ASP A 441 3.41 -22.62 10.06
C ASP A 441 2.88 -21.46 9.19
N LEU A 442 3.27 -20.23 9.54
CA LEU A 442 2.97 -19.00 8.80
C LEU A 442 4.29 -18.23 8.51
N PRO A 443 5.21 -18.78 7.69
CA PRO A 443 6.44 -18.09 7.33
C PRO A 443 6.12 -16.83 6.51
N LEU A 444 6.47 -15.67 7.04
CA LEU A 444 6.23 -14.38 6.40
C LEU A 444 7.23 -14.11 5.27
N ALA A 445 6.81 -13.38 4.23
CA ALA A 445 7.63 -13.11 3.05
C ALA A 445 8.96 -12.37 3.37
N ASN A 446 8.95 -11.51 4.40
CA ASN A 446 10.13 -10.78 4.87
C ASN A 446 11.07 -11.63 5.76
N HIS A 447 10.80 -12.92 5.95
CA HIS A 447 11.58 -13.86 6.74
C HIS A 447 12.12 -15.02 5.86
N PRO A 448 13.20 -14.80 5.09
CA PRO A 448 13.64 -15.72 4.05
C PRO A 448 14.16 -17.08 4.54
N GLN A 449 14.46 -17.25 5.83
CA GLN A 449 14.84 -18.53 6.44
C GLN A 449 13.67 -19.26 7.12
N ALA A 450 12.53 -18.59 7.34
CA ALA A 450 11.37 -19.17 8.04
C ALA A 450 10.77 -20.43 7.37
N PRO A 451 10.62 -20.52 6.03
CA PRO A 451 10.13 -21.74 5.39
C PRO A 451 11.03 -22.94 5.68
N ALA A 452 12.36 -22.77 5.61
CA ALA A 452 13.31 -23.83 5.88
C ALA A 452 13.33 -24.24 7.37
N ALA A 453 13.11 -23.30 8.29
CA ALA A 453 12.94 -23.58 9.71
C ALA A 453 11.66 -24.39 9.99
N ALA A 454 10.53 -24.02 9.38
CA ALA A 454 9.27 -24.76 9.49
C ALA A 454 9.39 -26.19 8.93
N VAL A 455 10.04 -26.36 7.78
CA VAL A 455 10.38 -27.69 7.23
C VAL A 455 11.30 -28.45 8.19
N ALA A 456 12.30 -27.80 8.81
CA ALA A 456 13.19 -28.44 9.77
C ALA A 456 12.44 -28.97 11.02
N ALA A 457 11.45 -28.24 11.54
CA ALA A 457 10.61 -28.73 12.62
C ALA A 457 9.83 -30.00 12.21
N ARG A 458 9.18 -29.98 11.03
CA ARG A 458 8.43 -31.13 10.48
C ARG A 458 9.35 -32.33 10.18
N CYS A 459 10.55 -32.10 9.65
CA CYS A 459 11.58 -33.12 9.47
C CYS A 459 12.02 -33.74 10.80
N ALA A 460 12.12 -32.96 11.89
CA ALA A 460 12.39 -33.52 13.21
C ALA A 460 11.21 -34.36 13.74
N GLY A 461 9.98 -33.97 13.37
CA GLY A 461 8.77 -34.76 13.56
C GLY A 461 8.77 -36.10 12.82
N GLU A 462 9.26 -36.15 11.57
CA GLU A 462 9.46 -37.40 10.80
C GLU A 462 10.42 -38.36 11.53
N LEU A 463 11.51 -37.81 12.07
CA LEU A 463 12.64 -38.57 12.61
C LEU A 463 12.50 -38.94 14.09
N GLY A 464 11.77 -38.14 14.87
CA GLY A 464 11.64 -38.26 16.32
C GLY A 464 10.19 -38.27 16.86
N GLY A 465 9.19 -38.26 15.99
CA GLY A 465 7.78 -38.14 16.39
C GLY A 465 7.45 -36.77 16.98
N ASP A 466 6.33 -36.67 17.70
CA ASP A 466 5.87 -35.41 18.30
C ASP A 466 6.92 -34.79 19.25
N ASP A 467 7.63 -35.62 20.03
CA ASP A 467 8.75 -35.19 20.88
C ASP A 467 9.88 -34.55 20.06
N GLY A 468 10.21 -35.13 18.89
CA GLY A 468 11.19 -34.59 17.95
C GLY A 468 10.76 -33.26 17.34
N TYR A 469 9.48 -33.13 16.96
CA TYR A 469 8.93 -31.85 16.48
C TYR A 469 9.02 -30.77 17.55
N TRP A 470 8.50 -31.02 18.75
CA TRP A 470 8.44 -30.02 19.82
C TRP A 470 9.82 -29.65 20.36
N ALA A 471 10.77 -30.59 20.39
CA ALA A 471 12.16 -30.28 20.72
C ALA A 471 12.83 -29.39 19.65
N MET A 472 12.53 -29.61 18.36
CA MET A 472 13.06 -28.78 17.27
C MET A 472 12.40 -27.41 17.20
N HIS A 473 11.09 -27.33 17.43
CA HIS A 473 10.34 -26.07 17.61
C HIS A 473 11.05 -25.17 18.65
N ASN A 474 11.36 -25.72 19.82
CA ASN A 474 12.07 -25.01 20.87
C ASN A 474 13.48 -24.60 20.43
N ALA A 475 14.26 -25.54 19.88
CA ALA A 475 15.63 -25.29 19.43
C ALA A 475 15.74 -24.23 18.31
N LEU A 476 14.71 -24.08 17.47
CA LEU A 476 14.63 -23.05 16.45
C LEU A 476 14.40 -21.66 17.06
N PHE A 477 13.46 -21.51 18.01
CA PHE A 477 13.22 -20.23 18.70
C PHE A 477 14.37 -19.84 19.63
N GLU A 478 14.89 -20.77 20.45
CA GLU A 478 16.10 -20.54 21.27
C GLU A 478 17.31 -20.18 20.39
N GLY A 479 17.42 -20.85 19.23
CA GLY A 479 18.51 -20.71 18.29
C GLY A 479 18.40 -19.55 17.30
N LEU A 480 17.34 -18.72 17.33
CA LEU A 480 16.99 -17.77 16.26
C LEU A 480 18.19 -16.94 15.75
N SER A 481 18.96 -16.35 16.67
CA SER A 481 20.12 -15.50 16.34
C SER A 481 21.30 -16.25 15.70
N ARG A 482 21.30 -17.59 15.71
CA ARG A 482 22.33 -18.42 15.07
C ARG A 482 22.08 -18.62 13.58
N TRP A 483 20.81 -18.69 13.16
CA TRP A 483 20.41 -19.10 11.81
C TRP A 483 19.66 -18.02 11.02
N SER A 484 19.00 -17.06 11.68
CA SER A 484 18.36 -15.93 11.00
C SER A 484 19.39 -15.09 10.24
N GLY A 485 19.10 -14.77 8.98
CA GLY A 485 20.03 -14.08 8.09
C GLY A 485 21.14 -14.97 7.49
N ASN A 486 21.17 -16.28 7.77
CA ASN A 486 22.05 -17.21 7.07
C ASN A 486 21.41 -17.68 5.75
N GLU A 487 22.07 -17.48 4.61
CA GLU A 487 21.56 -17.90 3.30
C GLU A 487 21.40 -19.43 3.16
N THR A 488 22.15 -20.21 3.95
CA THR A 488 22.14 -21.68 3.94
C THR A 488 21.98 -22.23 5.36
N PRO A 489 20.77 -22.18 5.97
CA PRO A 489 20.60 -22.50 7.39
C PRO A 489 20.53 -24.01 7.69
N ALA A 490 20.36 -24.88 6.68
CA ALA A 490 20.17 -26.33 6.87
C ALA A 490 21.28 -27.04 7.69
N PRO A 491 22.59 -26.73 7.55
CA PRO A 491 23.63 -27.29 8.42
C PRO A 491 23.49 -26.84 9.89
N ILE A 492 22.99 -25.62 10.15
CA ILE A 492 22.75 -25.15 11.51
C ILE A 492 21.54 -25.87 12.11
N PHE A 493 20.50 -26.11 11.31
CA PHE A 493 19.38 -26.98 11.72
C PHE A 493 19.84 -28.41 12.02
N ALA A 494 20.81 -28.95 11.26
CA ALA A 494 21.43 -30.25 11.53
C ALA A 494 22.16 -30.31 12.88
N GLU A 495 22.89 -29.25 13.24
CA GLU A 495 23.53 -29.11 14.55
C GLU A 495 22.49 -29.03 15.68
N LEU A 496 21.43 -28.22 15.51
CA LEU A 496 20.34 -28.11 16.48
C LEU A 496 19.65 -29.46 16.70
N ALA A 497 19.30 -30.15 15.60
CA ALA A 497 18.70 -31.48 15.60
C ALA A 497 19.58 -32.50 16.35
N THR A 498 20.89 -32.51 16.09
CA THR A 498 21.84 -33.38 16.79
C THR A 498 21.89 -33.08 18.29
N GLY A 499 21.77 -31.80 18.67
CA GLY A 499 21.73 -31.36 20.07
C GLY A 499 20.49 -31.83 20.84
N ILE A 500 19.36 -31.99 20.16
CA ILE A 500 18.10 -32.52 20.72
C ILE A 500 17.92 -34.04 20.55
N GLY A 501 18.92 -34.75 20.03
CA GLY A 501 18.88 -36.21 19.87
C GLY A 501 18.21 -36.72 18.58
N VAL A 502 17.92 -35.83 17.63
CA VAL A 502 17.43 -36.16 16.28
C VAL A 502 18.63 -36.34 15.32
N ASP A 503 18.52 -37.23 14.33
CA ASP A 503 19.58 -37.42 13.32
C ASP A 503 19.74 -36.16 12.44
N GLY A 504 20.73 -35.33 12.75
CA GLY A 504 21.02 -34.10 12.01
C GLY A 504 21.37 -34.32 10.54
N ALA A 505 22.00 -35.44 10.17
CA ALA A 505 22.36 -35.71 8.78
C ALA A 505 21.16 -36.19 7.95
N ALA A 506 20.19 -36.85 8.59
CA ALA A 506 18.90 -37.15 7.98
C ALA A 506 18.02 -35.88 7.88
N LEU A 507 18.02 -35.04 8.92
CA LEU A 507 17.26 -33.79 8.95
C LEU A 507 17.77 -32.77 7.92
N GLN A 508 19.08 -32.57 7.81
CA GLN A 508 19.66 -31.68 6.80
C GLN A 508 19.16 -32.04 5.41
N ARG A 509 19.21 -33.33 5.07
CA ARG A 509 18.75 -33.84 3.78
C ARG A 509 17.25 -33.63 3.58
N CYS A 510 16.44 -33.85 4.63
CA CYS A 510 14.99 -33.61 4.59
C CYS A 510 14.64 -32.13 4.31
N VAL A 511 15.40 -31.19 4.87
CA VAL A 511 15.27 -29.75 4.61
C VAL A 511 15.74 -29.39 3.21
N GLU A 512 16.89 -29.90 2.76
CA GLU A 512 17.43 -29.67 1.42
C GLU A 512 16.56 -30.29 0.31
N GLU A 513 15.80 -31.35 0.61
CA GLU A 513 14.81 -31.99 -0.26
C GLU A 513 13.43 -31.31 -0.22
N ASP A 514 13.22 -30.29 0.62
CA ASP A 514 11.94 -29.57 0.84
C ASP A 514 10.73 -30.50 1.10
N ARG A 515 10.93 -31.62 1.81
CA ARG A 515 9.92 -32.70 1.91
C ARG A 515 8.56 -32.24 2.43
N TYR A 516 8.57 -31.28 3.35
CA TYR A 516 7.39 -30.73 4.02
C TYR A 516 6.99 -29.33 3.54
N GLY A 517 7.57 -28.85 2.44
CA GLY A 517 7.26 -27.55 1.87
C GLY A 517 5.81 -27.44 1.37
N ALA A 518 5.11 -28.55 1.16
CA ALA A 518 3.68 -28.56 0.82
C ALA A 518 2.81 -28.20 2.03
N GLU A 519 3.05 -28.83 3.18
CA GLU A 519 2.33 -28.61 4.43
C GLU A 519 2.58 -27.21 4.99
N VAL A 520 3.83 -26.73 4.92
CA VAL A 520 4.19 -25.35 5.30
C VAL A 520 3.47 -24.32 4.41
N ARG A 521 3.36 -24.57 3.10
CA ARG A 521 2.58 -23.71 2.19
C ARG A 521 1.08 -23.80 2.46
N ALA A 522 0.55 -24.96 2.85
CA ALA A 522 -0.86 -25.10 3.21
C ALA A 522 -1.21 -24.26 4.45
N GLY A 523 -0.34 -24.20 5.46
CA GLY A 523 -0.49 -23.30 6.62
C GLY A 523 -0.52 -21.81 6.22
N LEU A 524 0.40 -21.38 5.36
CA LEU A 524 0.44 -20.03 4.80
C LEU A 524 -0.81 -19.69 3.97
N GLN A 525 -1.24 -20.60 3.10
CA GLN A 525 -2.45 -20.43 2.27
C GLN A 525 -3.70 -20.31 3.13
N GLU A 526 -3.79 -21.11 4.19
CA GLU A 526 -4.91 -21.10 5.13
C GLU A 526 -4.96 -19.84 5.97
N ALA A 527 -3.82 -19.38 6.49
CA ALA A 527 -3.72 -18.07 7.13
C ALA A 527 -4.18 -16.94 6.19
N THR A 528 -3.74 -16.99 4.93
CA THR A 528 -4.13 -16.03 3.89
C THR A 528 -5.64 -16.05 3.64
N ARG A 529 -6.25 -17.25 3.47
CA ARG A 529 -7.71 -17.44 3.33
C ARG A 529 -8.51 -16.87 4.50
N LEU A 530 -7.94 -16.89 5.70
CA LEU A 530 -8.54 -16.37 6.92
C LEU A 530 -8.28 -14.87 7.17
N GLY A 531 -7.48 -14.21 6.32
CA GLY A 531 -7.04 -12.81 6.51
C GLY A 531 -5.97 -12.62 7.58
N ILE A 532 -5.34 -13.72 8.05
CA ILE A 532 -4.30 -13.71 9.08
C ILE A 532 -2.95 -13.39 8.42
N GLY A 533 -2.63 -12.10 8.33
CA GLY A 533 -1.42 -11.59 7.66
C GLY A 533 -0.22 -11.27 8.57
N SER A 534 -0.21 -11.67 9.85
CA SER A 534 0.87 -11.33 10.79
C SER A 534 1.09 -12.41 11.84
N THR A 535 2.30 -12.47 12.42
CA THR A 535 2.69 -13.47 13.42
C THR A 535 3.27 -12.85 14.70
N PRO A 536 3.04 -13.46 15.88
CA PRO A 536 2.16 -14.59 16.10
C PRO A 536 0.70 -14.12 16.06
N SER A 537 -0.19 -14.96 15.53
CA SER A 537 -1.65 -14.76 15.58
C SER A 537 -2.31 -16.02 16.11
N PHE A 538 -3.41 -15.88 16.83
CA PHE A 538 -4.06 -16.97 17.52
C PHE A 538 -5.54 -17.02 17.17
N VAL A 539 -6.05 -18.22 16.89
CA VAL A 539 -7.49 -18.50 16.83
C VAL A 539 -7.86 -19.30 18.06
N VAL A 540 -8.55 -18.65 19.00
CA VAL A 540 -8.99 -19.26 20.26
C VAL A 540 -10.50 -19.38 20.27
N ASN A 541 -11.00 -20.62 20.17
CA ASN A 541 -12.42 -20.93 20.03
C ASN A 541 -13.12 -20.09 18.93
N GLY A 542 -12.45 -19.92 17.79
CA GLY A 542 -12.93 -19.18 16.62
C GLY A 542 -12.77 -17.67 16.68
N ASN A 543 -12.10 -17.11 17.70
CA ASN A 543 -11.82 -15.67 17.82
C ASN A 543 -10.36 -15.38 17.50
N LEU A 544 -10.11 -14.32 16.71
CA LEU A 544 -8.76 -13.89 16.35
C LEU A 544 -8.16 -13.01 17.46
N VAL A 545 -6.96 -13.36 17.90
CA VAL A 545 -6.13 -12.56 18.82
C VAL A 545 -4.76 -12.38 18.15
N VAL A 546 -4.30 -11.14 17.98
CA VAL A 546 -3.09 -10.83 17.19
C VAL A 546 -1.97 -10.29 18.08
N GLY A 547 -0.75 -10.78 17.86
CA GLY A 547 0.47 -10.29 18.47
C GLY A 547 0.93 -11.07 19.71
N ALA A 548 2.17 -10.81 20.11
CA ALA A 548 2.80 -11.43 21.28
C ALA A 548 2.27 -10.80 22.59
N LEU A 549 1.06 -11.23 22.98
CA LEU A 549 0.34 -10.74 24.16
C LEU A 549 0.65 -11.59 25.42
N PRO A 550 0.51 -11.02 26.63
CA PRO A 550 0.61 -11.77 27.89
C PRO A 550 -0.56 -12.76 28.07
N ILE A 551 -0.39 -13.75 28.97
CA ILE A 551 -1.40 -14.79 29.20
C ILE A 551 -2.79 -14.24 29.59
N ASP A 552 -2.83 -13.10 30.32
CA ASP A 552 -4.06 -12.41 30.71
C ASP A 552 -4.92 -11.93 29.53
N SER A 553 -4.34 -11.78 28.33
CA SER A 553 -5.11 -11.51 27.11
C SER A 553 -5.85 -12.74 26.57
N PHE A 554 -5.50 -13.94 27.03
CA PHE A 554 -6.08 -15.21 26.60
C PHE A 554 -7.00 -15.85 27.64
N THR A 555 -6.84 -15.55 28.93
CA THR A 555 -7.70 -16.07 30.01
C THR A 555 -9.21 -15.82 29.82
N PRO A 556 -9.70 -14.75 29.14
CA PRO A 556 -11.14 -14.60 28.88
C PRO A 556 -11.75 -15.66 27.95
N TYR A 557 -10.92 -16.42 27.22
CA TYR A 557 -11.36 -17.49 26.32
C TYR A 557 -11.31 -18.89 26.97
N PHE A 558 -10.80 -18.99 28.20
CA PHE A 558 -10.70 -20.26 28.93
C PHE A 558 -11.99 -20.50 29.77
N PRO A 559 -12.32 -21.77 30.10
CA PRO A 559 -13.38 -22.08 31.05
C PRO A 559 -13.09 -21.46 32.42
N GLN A 560 -14.13 -20.95 33.10
CA GLN A 560 -14.05 -20.47 34.49
C GLN A 560 -14.52 -21.53 35.50
#